data_AF-A0A512L4Y3-F1
#
_entry.id   AF-A0A512L4Y3-F1
#
_cell.length_a   1.000
_cell.length_b   1.000
_cell.length_c   1.000
_cell.angle_alpha   90.00
_cell.angle_beta   90.00
_cell.angle_gamma   90.00
#
_symmetry.space_group_name_H-M   'P 1'
#
loop_
_entity.id
_entity.type
_entity.pdbx_description
1 polymer ?
#
loop_
_entity_poly.entity_id
_entity_poly.type
_entity_poly.pdbx_seq_one_letter_code
_entity_poly.pdbx_strand_id
1 'polypeptide(L)'
;MISGARRGKPTWLHRLVATGMARDLRALVVPGLEVAHARGLDPGAAGLRIVVTPRHANILLLVGPVPPELGAAAAVLYAQMMRPRAIFALGCGELASLPKADLTAAPTQQHLLNGVAQLRKLLAQGAFQADPADFNAPMLEARIEYTCPMHPEVVQDMPGSCPKCGMALVPRESVPAGDSGHDHVGMDHADRDHSEMGFMSMVEVTKDLPRSPDGLPMDWIEVPFGPLFPGLPGGLLLTLTLDGDAVAKAHAQSLVGGAGSLPATGMEATRFVDHLGAMDPLTPVAYRLLACRALEAATGRTPDQEILRGRVVALERERIASHLGWLAQLGRQTGFAWLERHAARMQLECLRADLPGIMRLRPAVHALAGRLARTPLLRSRLSGIGPVASAPGLRGPVARAAGMWSDARTTDETYNALSFRVMRRKGGDALDRLRIRLEEMRQSLALIQSAGVLKEPASVDSGAASGEGQATVETPRGEARLNLILDSGRVIQARLDTPSTFHMSLLPDLLAQQELGDALTTVCSLDLSPWEVVA
;
A
#
# COMPACT_ATOMS: atom_id res chain seq x y z
N MET A 1 -13.02 18.97 21.83
CA MET A 1 -11.97 18.56 22.78
C MET A 1 -11.05 17.60 22.04
N ILE A 2 -9.73 17.71 22.24
CA ILE A 2 -8.78 16.81 21.58
C ILE A 2 -8.81 15.45 22.27
N SER A 3 -9.12 14.38 21.52
CA SER A 3 -9.23 13.02 22.07
C SER A 3 -7.90 12.53 22.68
N GLY A 4 -6.76 12.99 22.17
CA GLY A 4 -5.45 12.60 22.65
C GLY A 4 -4.82 13.51 23.71
N ALA A 5 -5.58 14.37 24.42
CA ALA A 5 -5.01 15.33 25.36
C ALA A 5 -4.33 14.69 26.59
N ARG A 6 -3.34 15.39 27.16
CA ARG A 6 -2.73 15.03 28.45
C ARG A 6 -3.62 15.45 29.60
N ARG A 7 -3.67 14.62 30.65
CA ARG A 7 -4.36 14.98 31.89
C ARG A 7 -3.59 16.08 32.62
N GLY A 8 -4.27 17.17 32.94
CA GLY A 8 -3.69 18.27 33.72
C GLY A 8 -4.52 19.54 33.66
N LYS A 9 -4.65 20.25 34.79
CA LYS A 9 -5.23 21.60 34.82
C LYS A 9 -4.29 22.54 34.04
N PRO A 10 -4.79 23.34 33.06
CA PRO A 10 -3.92 24.16 32.22
C PRO A 10 -3.30 25.32 33.02
N THR A 11 -2.04 25.18 33.38
CA THR A 11 -1.20 26.21 34.02
C THR A 11 -0.49 27.06 32.96
N TRP A 12 0.14 28.17 33.37
CA TRP A 12 0.94 28.99 32.46
C TRP A 12 2.10 28.18 31.83
N LEU A 13 2.72 27.27 32.59
CA LEU A 13 3.77 26.37 32.10
C LEU A 13 3.22 25.37 31.08
N HIS A 14 2.03 24.79 31.33
CA HIS A 14 1.36 23.91 30.37
C HIS A 14 1.03 24.62 29.06
N ARG A 15 0.62 25.90 29.10
CA ARG A 15 0.40 26.70 27.89
C ARG A 15 1.68 26.93 27.10
N LEU A 16 2.80 27.20 27.78
CA LEU A 16 4.11 27.35 27.14
C LEU A 16 4.58 26.05 26.47
N VAL A 17 4.46 24.93 27.18
CA VAL A 17 4.77 23.59 26.63
C VAL A 17 3.86 23.27 25.45
N ALA A 18 2.55 23.45 25.58
CA ALA A 18 1.58 23.21 24.50
C ALA A 18 1.89 24.05 23.25
N THR A 19 2.28 25.32 23.44
CA THR A 19 2.70 26.21 22.34
C THR A 19 3.98 25.71 21.66
N GLY A 20 4.95 25.21 22.44
CA GLY A 20 6.15 24.58 21.90
C GLY A 20 5.84 23.32 21.09
N MET A 21 5.01 22.43 21.63
CA MET A 21 4.59 21.20 20.94
C MET A 21 3.79 21.48 19.67
N ALA A 22 2.97 22.53 19.65
CA ALA A 22 2.19 22.94 18.48
C ALA A 22 3.06 23.46 17.32
N ARG A 23 4.35 23.78 17.56
CA ARG A 23 5.28 24.19 16.49
C ARG A 23 5.86 22.99 15.75
N ASP A 24 6.04 21.85 16.42
CA ASP A 24 6.61 20.63 15.85
C ASP A 24 5.53 19.56 15.66
N LEU A 25 4.83 19.66 14.53
CA LEU A 25 3.82 18.68 14.13
C LEU A 25 4.47 17.54 13.37
N ARG A 26 4.45 16.35 13.98
CA ARG A 26 5.04 15.11 13.48
C ARG A 26 3.93 14.15 13.06
N ALA A 27 3.84 13.92 11.76
CA ALA A 27 2.74 13.18 11.15
C ALA A 27 3.15 11.75 10.79
N LEU A 28 2.34 10.79 11.23
CA LEU A 28 2.29 9.45 10.67
C LEU A 28 1.15 9.42 9.65
N VAL A 29 1.45 9.07 8.40
CA VAL A 29 0.49 9.13 7.29
C VAL A 29 -0.07 7.74 7.04
N VAL A 30 -1.40 7.63 6.97
CA VAL A 30 -2.14 6.42 6.67
C VAL A 30 -2.98 6.68 5.42
N PRO A 31 -2.94 5.82 4.39
CA PRO A 31 -2.25 4.52 4.31
C PRO A 31 -0.72 4.61 4.17
N GLY A 32 -0.22 5.75 3.72
CA GLY A 32 1.20 5.94 3.49
C GLY A 32 1.47 7.27 2.79
N LEU A 33 2.73 7.68 2.81
CA LEU A 33 3.15 8.95 2.21
C LEU A 33 3.03 8.92 0.68
N GLU A 34 3.26 7.75 0.07
CA GLU A 34 3.07 7.50 -1.35
C GLU A 34 1.64 7.78 -1.82
N VAL A 35 0.63 7.42 -1.02
CA VAL A 35 -0.79 7.63 -1.37
C VAL A 35 -1.14 9.11 -1.24
N ALA A 36 -0.59 9.79 -0.23
CA ALA A 36 -0.70 11.24 -0.12
C ALA A 36 -0.09 11.95 -1.33
N HIS A 37 1.14 11.62 -1.71
CA HIS A 37 1.80 12.21 -2.88
C HIS A 37 1.08 11.89 -4.19
N ALA A 38 0.60 10.65 -4.38
CA ALA A 38 -0.18 10.27 -5.56
C ALA A 38 -1.49 11.07 -5.69
N ARG A 39 -2.10 11.45 -4.57
CA ARG A 39 -3.24 12.38 -4.52
C ARG A 39 -2.86 13.86 -4.64
N GLY A 40 -1.59 14.17 -4.89
CA GLY A 40 -1.10 15.53 -5.03
C GLY A 40 -0.97 16.30 -3.72
N LEU A 41 -0.99 15.61 -2.57
CA LEU A 41 -0.82 16.19 -1.25
C LEU A 41 0.64 16.14 -0.84
N ASP A 42 1.18 17.26 -0.37
CA ASP A 42 2.53 17.40 0.17
C ASP A 42 2.46 17.82 1.65
N PRO A 43 2.43 16.83 2.57
CA PRO A 43 2.48 17.08 4.01
C PRO A 43 3.72 17.86 4.45
N GLY A 44 4.87 17.62 3.81
CA GLY A 44 6.12 18.29 4.12
C GLY A 44 6.05 19.79 3.83
N ALA A 45 5.58 20.16 2.64
CA ALA A 45 5.34 21.55 2.27
C ALA A 45 4.24 22.21 3.11
N ALA A 46 3.31 21.43 3.68
CA ALA A 46 2.32 21.93 4.61
C ALA A 46 2.88 22.21 6.02
N GLY A 47 4.14 21.85 6.28
CA GLY A 47 4.80 22.06 7.58
C GLY A 47 4.61 20.91 8.57
N LEU A 48 4.31 19.70 8.08
CA LEU A 48 4.34 18.47 8.85
C LEU A 48 5.69 17.78 8.68
N ARG A 49 6.28 17.32 9.78
CA ARG A 49 7.44 16.44 9.77
C ARG A 49 6.98 15.00 9.68
N ILE A 50 7.26 14.31 8.58
CA ILE A 50 6.87 12.90 8.45
C ILE A 50 7.71 12.01 9.35
N VAL A 51 7.04 11.13 10.08
CA VAL A 51 7.66 10.11 10.93
C VAL A 51 7.10 8.73 10.57
N VAL A 52 7.83 7.69 10.97
CA VAL A 52 7.55 6.30 10.58
C VAL A 52 7.15 5.40 11.75
N THR A 53 7.20 5.93 12.97
CA THR A 53 6.83 5.21 14.19
C THR A 53 5.80 6.01 14.98
N PRO A 54 4.76 5.35 15.52
CA PRO A 54 3.72 6.02 16.30
C PRO A 54 4.32 6.75 17.52
N ARG A 55 5.40 6.25 18.12
CA ARG A 55 6.05 6.87 19.29
C ARG A 55 6.60 8.27 19.01
N HIS A 56 6.90 8.58 17.75
CA HIS A 56 7.39 9.91 17.35
C HIS A 56 6.29 10.81 16.77
N ALA A 57 5.08 10.30 16.58
CA ALA A 57 3.98 11.03 15.98
C ALA A 57 3.11 11.70 17.04
N ASN A 58 2.65 12.92 16.72
CA ASN A 58 1.56 13.59 17.44
C ASN A 58 0.38 13.91 16.51
N ILE A 59 0.52 13.70 15.20
CA ILE A 59 -0.57 13.79 14.23
C ILE A 59 -0.70 12.43 13.52
N LEU A 60 -1.90 11.87 13.52
CA LEU A 60 -2.29 10.80 12.61
C LEU A 60 -2.98 11.45 11.41
N LEU A 61 -2.32 11.46 10.25
CA LEU A 61 -2.86 12.01 9.02
C LEU A 61 -3.49 10.90 8.20
N LEU A 62 -4.81 10.89 8.11
CA LEU A 62 -5.57 9.94 7.32
C LEU A 62 -5.87 10.55 5.96
N VAL A 63 -5.61 9.81 4.88
CA VAL A 63 -5.72 10.33 3.51
C VAL A 63 -6.58 9.41 2.64
N GLY A 64 -7.72 9.93 2.19
CA GLY A 64 -8.66 9.23 1.33
C GLY A 64 -9.54 8.24 2.09
N PRO A 65 -10.26 7.36 1.37
CA PRO A 65 -11.02 6.30 2.02
C PRO A 65 -10.06 5.35 2.75
N VAL A 66 -10.40 5.04 4.00
CA VAL A 66 -9.66 4.09 4.83
C VAL A 66 -10.62 2.92 5.08
N PRO A 67 -10.43 1.77 4.40
CA PRO A 67 -11.25 0.58 4.61
C PRO A 67 -11.20 0.10 6.06
N PRO A 68 -12.21 -0.64 6.55
CA PRO A 68 -12.30 -1.05 7.95
C PRO A 68 -11.06 -1.77 8.48
N GLU A 69 -10.49 -2.69 7.70
CA GLU A 69 -9.29 -3.45 8.07
C GLU A 69 -8.06 -2.54 8.25
N LEU A 70 -7.83 -1.63 7.29
CA LEU A 70 -6.80 -0.60 7.41
C LEU A 70 -7.08 0.35 8.58
N GLY A 71 -8.35 0.66 8.84
CA GLY A 71 -8.80 1.48 9.96
C GLY A 71 -8.48 0.84 11.31
N ALA A 72 -8.60 -0.48 11.43
CA ALA A 72 -8.21 -1.22 12.62
C ALA A 72 -6.70 -1.15 12.86
N ALA A 73 -5.89 -1.31 11.81
CA ALA A 73 -4.43 -1.12 11.91
C ALA A 73 -4.06 0.33 12.29
N ALA A 74 -4.74 1.32 11.73
CA ALA A 74 -4.54 2.72 12.08
C ALA A 74 -4.94 3.02 13.54
N ALA A 75 -5.95 2.35 14.07
CA ALA A 75 -6.36 2.46 15.47
C ALA A 75 -5.28 1.96 16.44
N VAL A 76 -4.63 0.83 16.12
CA VAL A 76 -3.49 0.31 16.89
C VAL A 76 -2.36 1.34 16.92
N LEU A 77 -2.01 1.93 15.77
CA LEU A 77 -0.98 2.97 15.71
C LEU A 77 -1.37 4.20 16.53
N TYR A 78 -2.63 4.65 16.44
CA TYR A 78 -3.12 5.80 17.20
C TYR A 78 -3.03 5.59 18.71
N ALA A 79 -3.39 4.38 19.19
CA ALA A 79 -3.28 4.02 20.59
C ALA A 79 -1.84 4.09 21.10
N GLN A 80 -0.86 3.68 20.27
CA GLN A 80 0.57 3.69 20.58
C GLN A 80 1.25 5.08 20.47
N MET A 81 0.56 6.09 19.93
CA MET A 81 1.12 7.44 19.78
C MET A 81 1.28 8.17 21.12
N MET A 82 2.31 9.00 21.24
CA MET A 82 2.54 9.79 22.46
C MET A 82 1.54 10.95 22.56
N ARG A 83 0.95 11.16 23.75
CA ARG A 83 0.09 12.32 24.01
C ARG A 83 0.89 13.63 24.17
N PRO A 84 0.35 14.81 23.87
CA PRO A 84 -0.90 15.03 23.13
C PRO A 84 -0.81 14.56 21.68
N ARG A 85 -1.88 13.91 21.21
CA ARG A 85 -2.03 13.40 19.84
C ARG A 85 -3.34 13.88 19.23
N ALA A 86 -3.40 13.98 17.91
CA ALA A 86 -4.60 14.38 17.17
C ALA A 86 -4.73 13.60 15.85
N ILE A 87 -5.97 13.48 15.37
CA ILE A 87 -6.33 12.87 14.09
C ILE A 87 -6.74 13.98 13.11
N PHE A 88 -6.11 13.98 11.93
CA PHE A 88 -6.52 14.83 10.82
C PHE A 88 -6.93 13.96 9.63
N ALA A 89 -8.21 14.01 9.29
CA ALA A 89 -8.79 13.26 8.17
C ALA A 89 -8.92 14.13 6.92
N LEU A 90 -8.33 13.69 5.81
CA LEU A 90 -8.43 14.33 4.50
C LEU A 90 -9.19 13.42 3.53
N GLY A 91 -10.46 13.74 3.28
CA GLY A 91 -11.31 12.95 2.39
C GLY A 91 -11.64 11.54 2.92
N CYS A 92 -11.59 11.34 4.24
CA CYS A 92 -12.06 10.12 4.88
C CYS A 92 -13.55 10.23 5.22
N GLY A 93 -14.29 9.13 5.09
CA GLY A 93 -15.64 8.99 5.63
C GLY A 93 -15.63 8.78 7.15
N GLU A 94 -16.73 8.25 7.70
CA GLU A 94 -16.75 7.81 9.10
C GLU A 94 -15.79 6.64 9.33
N LEU A 95 -15.08 6.67 10.45
CA LEU A 95 -14.03 5.72 10.80
C LEU A 95 -14.44 4.96 12.06
N ALA A 96 -15.11 3.82 11.89
CA ALA A 96 -15.68 3.07 13.02
C ALA A 96 -14.64 2.64 14.07
N SER A 97 -13.42 2.33 13.65
CA SER A 97 -12.34 1.81 14.51
C SER A 97 -11.53 2.90 15.23
N LEU A 98 -11.74 4.17 14.90
CA LEU A 98 -10.96 5.31 15.41
C LEU A 98 -11.87 6.30 16.15
N PRO A 99 -11.33 7.10 17.10
CA PRO A 99 -12.03 8.26 17.59
C PRO A 99 -12.43 9.20 16.47
N LYS A 100 -13.47 10.01 16.71
CA LYS A 100 -13.83 11.10 15.81
C LYS A 100 -12.59 11.97 15.54
N ALA A 101 -12.32 12.24 14.25
CA ALA A 101 -11.20 13.06 13.85
C ALA A 101 -11.29 14.46 14.48
N ASP A 102 -10.17 14.98 14.97
CA ASP A 102 -10.10 16.33 15.54
C ASP A 102 -10.26 17.40 14.45
N LEU A 103 -9.89 17.06 13.22
CA LEU A 103 -10.12 17.86 12.05
C LEU A 103 -10.45 16.98 10.83
N THR A 104 -11.42 17.41 10.02
CA THR A 104 -11.76 16.79 8.74
C THR A 104 -11.76 17.86 7.65
N ALA A 105 -11.18 17.57 6.49
CA ALA A 105 -11.24 18.45 5.33
C ALA A 105 -11.22 17.67 4.00
N ALA A 106 -11.50 18.36 2.89
CA ALA A 106 -11.36 17.77 1.56
C ALA A 106 -9.90 17.43 1.24
N PRO A 107 -9.61 16.40 0.43
CA PRO A 107 -8.25 15.93 0.16
C PRO A 107 -7.55 16.81 -0.89
N THR A 108 -7.34 18.10 -0.60
CA THR A 108 -6.58 19.02 -1.45
C THR A 108 -5.44 19.68 -0.69
N GLN A 109 -4.39 20.11 -1.41
CA GLN A 109 -3.21 20.74 -0.79
C GLN A 109 -3.58 21.98 0.03
N GLN A 110 -4.55 22.77 -0.45
CA GLN A 110 -4.99 23.98 0.26
C GLN A 110 -5.68 23.64 1.58
N HIS A 111 -6.52 22.60 1.60
CA HIS A 111 -7.18 22.13 2.82
C HIS A 111 -6.18 21.53 3.81
N LEU A 112 -5.17 20.81 3.31
CA LEU A 112 -4.06 20.34 4.13
C LEU A 112 -3.29 21.51 4.78
N LEU A 113 -2.93 22.54 4.03
CA LEU A 113 -2.27 23.75 4.55
C LEU A 113 -3.11 24.46 5.62
N ASN A 114 -4.38 24.71 5.32
CA ASN A 114 -5.31 25.36 6.24
C ASN A 114 -5.50 24.52 7.51
N GLY A 115 -5.63 23.21 7.34
CA GLY A 115 -5.83 22.28 8.45
C GLY A 115 -4.61 22.15 9.35
N VAL A 116 -3.40 22.16 8.78
CA VAL A 116 -2.16 22.23 9.58
C VAL A 116 -2.12 23.49 10.44
N ALA A 117 -2.49 24.66 9.88
CA ALA A 117 -2.58 25.90 10.66
C ALA A 117 -3.62 25.80 11.80
N GLN A 118 -4.75 25.12 11.58
CA GLN A 118 -5.77 24.87 12.60
C GLN A 118 -5.28 23.88 13.67
N LEU A 119 -4.59 22.81 13.29
CA LEU A 119 -4.01 21.83 14.23
C LEU A 119 -3.04 22.49 15.21
N ARG A 120 -2.22 23.44 14.74
CA ARG A 120 -1.33 24.22 15.63
C ARG A 120 -2.13 24.96 16.70
N LYS A 121 -3.25 25.59 16.32
CA LYS A 121 -4.14 26.28 17.27
C LYS A 121 -4.80 25.30 18.24
N LEU A 122 -5.33 24.20 17.71
CA LEU A 122 -5.97 23.15 18.51
C LEU A 122 -5.01 22.60 19.56
N LEU A 123 -3.81 22.16 19.17
CA LEU A 123 -2.82 21.61 20.11
C LEU A 123 -2.34 22.65 21.12
N ALA A 124 -2.12 23.90 20.71
CA ALA A 124 -1.71 24.96 21.65
C ALA A 124 -2.77 25.22 22.74
N GLN A 125 -4.05 25.07 22.42
CA GLN A 125 -5.17 25.35 23.33
C GLN A 125 -5.65 24.11 24.10
N GLY A 126 -5.57 22.92 23.49
CA GLY A 126 -6.25 21.70 23.94
C GLY A 126 -5.34 20.55 24.35
N ALA A 127 -4.00 20.73 24.34
CA ALA A 127 -3.04 19.69 24.69
C ALA A 127 -3.15 19.18 26.14
N PHE A 128 -3.67 20.00 27.07
CA PHE A 128 -3.86 19.65 28.47
C PHE A 128 -5.32 19.86 28.86
N GLN A 129 -5.95 18.82 29.41
CA GLN A 129 -7.36 18.83 29.82
C GLN A 129 -7.48 18.17 31.20
N ALA A 130 -8.43 18.63 32.03
CA ALA A 130 -8.62 18.09 33.36
C ALA A 130 -9.09 16.62 33.33
N ASP A 131 -9.93 16.29 32.36
CA ASP A 131 -10.50 14.97 32.15
C ASP A 131 -10.43 14.61 30.65
N PRO A 132 -9.28 14.10 30.16
CA PRO A 132 -9.13 13.71 28.77
C PRO A 132 -9.80 12.36 28.51
N ALA A 133 -10.52 12.25 27.39
CA ALA A 133 -10.94 10.94 26.89
C ALA A 133 -9.71 10.05 26.66
N ASP A 134 -9.74 8.79 27.12
CA ASP A 134 -8.75 7.80 26.72
C ASP A 134 -9.24 7.07 25.47
N PHE A 135 -8.31 6.61 24.65
CA PHE A 135 -8.59 5.71 23.55
C PHE A 135 -7.56 4.58 23.58
N ASN A 136 -8.07 3.37 23.80
CA ASN A 136 -7.36 2.11 23.58
C ASN A 136 -7.98 1.42 22.36
N ALA A 137 -7.14 0.83 21.52
CA ALA A 137 -7.63 0.06 20.39
C ALA A 137 -8.13 -1.31 20.88
N PRO A 138 -9.35 -1.75 20.51
CA PRO A 138 -9.88 -3.05 20.94
C PRO A 138 -8.97 -4.24 20.59
N MET A 139 -8.23 -4.16 19.48
CA MET A 139 -7.26 -5.20 19.09
C MET A 139 -6.05 -5.32 20.04
N LEU A 140 -5.78 -4.31 20.87
CA LEU A 140 -4.70 -4.34 21.88
C LEU A 140 -5.20 -4.88 23.23
N GLU A 141 -6.50 -5.11 23.39
CA GLU A 141 -7.03 -5.80 24.57
C GLU A 141 -6.77 -7.29 24.38
N ALA A 142 -5.75 -7.81 25.07
CA ALA A 142 -5.49 -9.24 25.12
C ALA A 142 -6.76 -9.96 25.60
N ARG A 143 -7.31 -10.85 24.78
CA ARG A 143 -8.36 -11.76 25.24
C ARG A 143 -7.66 -12.79 26.13
N ILE A 144 -8.03 -12.77 27.40
CA ILE A 144 -7.58 -13.78 28.36
C ILE A 144 -8.53 -14.95 28.17
N GLU A 145 -8.05 -15.99 27.50
CA GLU A 145 -8.72 -17.28 27.41
C GLU A 145 -8.22 -18.18 28.53
N TYR A 146 -9.02 -19.15 28.96
CA TYR A 146 -8.69 -20.05 30.05
C TYR A 146 -8.60 -21.47 29.49
N THR A 147 -7.43 -22.10 29.64
CA THR A 147 -7.18 -23.46 29.14
C THR A 147 -6.92 -24.42 30.29
N CYS A 148 -7.25 -25.71 30.11
CA CYS A 148 -6.97 -26.73 31.11
C CYS A 148 -5.52 -27.22 30.99
N PRO A 149 -4.72 -27.28 32.07
CA PRO A 149 -3.35 -27.80 32.02
C PRO A 149 -3.23 -29.24 31.51
N MET A 150 -4.28 -30.04 31.67
CA MET A 150 -4.32 -31.45 31.27
C MET A 150 -5.06 -31.70 29.95
N HIS A 151 -5.87 -30.73 29.49
CA HIS A 151 -6.68 -30.84 28.27
C HIS A 151 -6.54 -29.52 27.49
N PRO A 152 -5.42 -29.29 26.79
CA PRO A 152 -5.15 -28.04 26.08
C PRO A 152 -6.21 -27.67 25.03
N GLU A 153 -6.98 -28.66 24.55
CA GLU A 153 -8.11 -28.48 23.65
C GLU A 153 -9.36 -27.86 24.31
N VAL A 154 -9.40 -27.83 25.65
CA VAL A 154 -10.46 -27.15 26.40
C VAL A 154 -10.04 -25.70 26.59
N VAL A 155 -10.65 -24.81 25.81
CA VAL A 155 -10.48 -23.35 25.88
C VAL A 155 -11.82 -22.71 26.22
N GLN A 156 -11.84 -21.80 27.20
CA GLN A 156 -13.04 -21.05 27.61
C GLN A 156 -12.73 -19.57 27.76
N ASP A 157 -13.74 -18.73 27.53
CA ASP A 157 -13.62 -17.26 27.65
C ASP A 157 -13.69 -16.75 29.11
N MET A 158 -13.91 -17.64 30.09
CA MET A 158 -14.09 -17.29 31.51
C MET A 158 -13.35 -18.27 32.44
N PRO A 159 -12.94 -17.84 33.65
CA PRO A 159 -12.41 -18.73 34.67
C PRO A 159 -13.43 -19.80 35.06
N GLY A 160 -12.96 -21.03 35.29
CA GLY A 160 -13.84 -22.13 35.65
C GLY A 160 -13.08 -23.43 35.88
N SER A 161 -13.82 -24.52 35.98
CA SER A 161 -13.26 -25.87 36.06
C SER A 161 -13.42 -26.57 34.71
N CYS A 162 -12.39 -27.32 34.32
CA CYS A 162 -12.41 -28.14 33.12
C CYS A 162 -13.57 -29.16 33.19
N PRO A 163 -14.47 -29.21 32.20
CA PRO A 163 -15.58 -30.17 32.19
C PRO A 163 -15.12 -31.63 31.98
N LYS A 164 -13.88 -31.86 31.55
CA LYS A 164 -13.32 -33.20 31.35
C LYS A 164 -12.66 -33.77 32.61
N CYS A 165 -11.87 -32.98 33.32
CA CYS A 165 -11.09 -33.46 34.49
C CYS A 165 -11.33 -32.70 35.80
N GLY A 166 -12.18 -31.68 35.80
CA GLY A 166 -12.54 -30.91 36.99
C GLY A 166 -11.45 -29.95 37.51
N MET A 167 -10.25 -29.93 36.93
CA MET A 167 -9.18 -29.01 37.32
C MET A 167 -9.50 -27.56 36.96
N ALA A 168 -9.02 -26.61 37.77
CA ALA A 168 -9.16 -25.18 37.49
C ALA A 168 -8.46 -24.82 36.17
N LEU A 169 -9.16 -24.06 35.33
CA LEU A 169 -8.60 -23.53 34.09
C LEU A 169 -7.60 -22.41 34.42
N VAL A 170 -6.48 -22.39 33.69
CA VAL A 170 -5.42 -21.37 33.85
C VAL A 170 -5.51 -20.33 32.74
N PRO A 171 -5.28 -19.05 33.05
CA PRO A 171 -5.32 -17.99 32.05
C PRO A 171 -4.17 -18.17 31.04
N ARG A 172 -4.50 -18.02 29.77
CA ARG A 172 -3.61 -17.98 28.62
C ARG A 172 -3.95 -16.71 27.83
N GLU A 173 -2.93 -15.93 27.53
CA GLU A 173 -3.08 -14.81 26.60
C GLU A 173 -3.27 -15.40 25.19
N SER A 174 -4.42 -15.17 24.57
CA SER A 174 -4.58 -15.45 23.14
C SER A 174 -4.06 -14.26 22.35
N VAL A 175 -3.05 -14.50 21.52
CA VAL A 175 -2.72 -13.58 20.42
C VAL A 175 -3.82 -13.76 19.39
N PRO A 176 -4.44 -12.70 18.85
CA PRO A 176 -5.47 -12.86 17.83
C PRO A 176 -4.84 -13.53 16.60
N ALA A 177 -5.14 -14.81 16.43
CA ALA A 177 -4.66 -15.62 15.32
C ALA A 177 -5.52 -15.38 14.08
N GLY A 178 -4.86 -15.01 12.98
CA GLY A 178 -5.34 -15.40 11.66
C GLY A 178 -5.31 -16.93 11.57
N ASP A 179 -6.39 -17.49 11.05
CA ASP A 179 -6.67 -18.91 10.96
C ASP A 179 -5.47 -19.72 10.40
N SER A 180 -4.91 -20.64 11.20
CA SER A 180 -4.01 -21.68 10.73
C SER A 180 -4.18 -22.94 11.58
N GLY A 181 -4.90 -23.91 11.03
CA GLY A 181 -5.05 -25.25 11.59
C GLY A 181 -3.70 -25.96 11.60
N HIS A 182 -3.25 -26.35 12.79
CA HIS A 182 -2.18 -27.33 12.96
C HIS A 182 -2.78 -28.74 12.99
N ASP A 183 -2.54 -29.52 11.94
CA ASP A 183 -2.75 -30.96 11.96
C ASP A 183 -1.69 -31.60 12.87
N HIS A 184 -2.10 -32.04 14.05
CA HIS A 184 -1.30 -32.92 14.89
C HIS A 184 -1.55 -34.38 14.47
N VAL A 185 -0.54 -35.01 13.86
CA VAL A 185 -0.49 -36.46 13.66
C VAL A 185 -0.43 -37.14 15.03
N GLY A 186 -1.46 -37.91 15.36
CA GLY A 186 -1.56 -38.68 16.60
C GLY A 186 -0.51 -39.80 16.66
N MET A 187 0.14 -39.92 17.81
CA MET A 187 0.94 -41.09 18.16
C MET A 187 0.37 -41.71 19.44
N ASP A 188 -0.02 -42.97 19.33
CA ASP A 188 -0.59 -43.79 20.39
C ASP A 188 0.34 -43.89 21.60
N HIS A 189 -0.22 -43.65 22.79
CA HIS A 189 0.46 -43.90 24.06
C HIS A 189 0.23 -45.34 24.51
N ALA A 190 1.31 -46.13 24.55
CA ALA A 190 1.40 -47.32 25.38
C ALA A 190 2.50 -47.13 26.42
N ASP A 191 2.09 -47.20 27.69
CA ASP A 191 2.83 -47.45 28.93
C ASP A 191 4.30 -47.04 28.99
N ARG A 192 4.60 -45.94 29.72
CA ARG A 192 5.82 -45.86 30.54
C ARG A 192 5.63 -45.08 31.84
N ASP A 193 6.14 -45.69 32.90
CA ASP A 193 6.15 -45.28 34.29
C ASP A 193 6.66 -43.86 34.55
N HIS A 194 5.97 -43.18 35.47
CA HIS A 194 6.34 -41.91 36.06
C HIS A 194 7.40 -42.08 37.15
N SER A 195 8.67 -42.17 36.78
CA SER A 195 9.75 -41.91 37.75
C SER A 195 11.08 -41.59 37.08
N GLU A 196 11.25 -40.35 36.63
CA GLU A 196 12.52 -39.60 36.64
C GLU A 196 12.28 -38.30 35.88
N MET A 197 12.18 -37.19 36.62
CA MET A 197 12.26 -35.84 36.04
C MET A 197 13.72 -35.60 35.63
N GLY A 198 14.13 -36.25 34.54
CA GLY A 198 15.41 -36.05 33.89
C GLY A 198 15.46 -34.67 33.24
N PHE A 199 16.50 -33.92 33.59
CA PHE A 199 16.93 -32.70 32.89
C PHE A 199 16.80 -32.91 31.37
N MET A 200 15.78 -32.32 30.75
CA MET A 200 15.64 -32.37 29.30
C MET A 200 16.87 -31.70 28.70
N SER A 201 17.69 -32.48 27.98
CA SER A 201 18.91 -31.97 27.36
C SER A 201 18.53 -30.86 26.40
N MET A 202 19.19 -29.70 26.51
CA MET A 202 19.01 -28.60 25.56
C MET A 202 19.23 -29.06 24.10
N VAL A 203 20.02 -30.13 23.90
CA VAL A 203 20.26 -30.76 22.60
C VAL A 203 19.02 -31.50 22.07
N GLU A 204 18.22 -32.15 22.93
CA GLU A 204 16.99 -32.83 22.50
C GLU A 204 15.85 -31.87 22.17
N VAL A 205 15.80 -30.72 22.86
CA VAL A 205 14.80 -29.67 22.62
C VAL A 205 15.09 -28.89 21.33
N THR A 206 16.36 -28.84 20.90
CA THR A 206 16.81 -28.05 19.73
C THR A 206 17.18 -28.91 18.51
N LYS A 207 16.99 -30.24 18.57
CA LYS A 207 17.38 -31.17 17.49
C LYS A 207 16.58 -30.96 16.19
N ASP A 208 15.32 -30.57 16.33
CA ASP A 208 14.38 -30.36 15.23
C ASP A 208 14.22 -28.87 14.88
N LEU A 209 14.94 -27.99 15.58
CA LEU A 209 14.97 -26.57 15.23
C LEU A 209 15.86 -26.37 14.01
N PRO A 210 15.43 -25.53 13.06
CA PRO A 210 16.25 -25.12 11.93
C PRO A 210 17.54 -24.46 12.43
N ARG A 211 18.64 -24.80 11.75
CA ARG A 211 19.98 -24.39 12.14
C ARG A 211 20.50 -23.38 11.14
N SER A 212 21.10 -22.32 11.65
CA SER A 212 21.80 -21.33 10.85
C SER A 212 22.99 -21.95 10.09
N PRO A 213 23.56 -21.26 9.07
CA PRO A 213 24.75 -21.74 8.35
C PRO A 213 25.98 -22.01 9.23
N ASP A 214 26.06 -21.39 10.41
CA ASP A 214 27.06 -21.58 11.46
C ASP A 214 26.64 -22.59 12.55
N GLY A 215 25.47 -23.23 12.41
CA GLY A 215 25.05 -24.40 13.20
C GLY A 215 24.33 -24.10 14.53
N LEU A 216 23.90 -22.86 14.76
CA LEU A 216 23.14 -22.46 15.94
C LEU A 216 21.65 -22.74 15.75
N PRO A 217 20.94 -23.26 16.77
CA PRO A 217 19.49 -23.37 16.72
C PRO A 217 18.89 -21.97 16.74
N MET A 218 18.11 -21.64 15.72
CA MET A 218 17.44 -20.36 15.59
C MET A 218 15.95 -20.56 15.74
N ASP A 219 15.34 -19.83 16.68
CA ASP A 219 13.89 -19.80 16.82
C ASP A 219 13.29 -19.05 15.64
N TRP A 220 12.31 -19.65 14.98
CA TRP A 220 11.54 -18.98 13.94
C TRP A 220 10.70 -17.87 14.56
N ILE A 221 10.82 -16.66 14.00
CA ILE A 221 10.05 -15.50 14.44
C ILE A 221 9.12 -15.09 13.33
N GLU A 222 7.82 -15.08 13.60
CA GLU A 222 6.84 -14.51 12.70
C GLU A 222 6.68 -13.01 12.98
N VAL A 223 6.95 -12.18 11.96
CA VAL A 223 6.96 -10.72 12.08
C VAL A 223 6.08 -10.10 10.98
N PRO A 224 5.09 -9.25 11.34
CA PRO A 224 4.33 -8.49 10.38
C PRO A 224 5.10 -7.25 9.91
N PHE A 225 5.33 -7.18 8.60
CA PHE A 225 5.82 -6.04 7.82
C PHE A 225 4.65 -5.42 7.06
N GLY A 226 3.76 -4.72 7.76
CA GLY A 226 2.58 -4.09 7.15
C GLY A 226 1.45 -3.95 8.16
N PRO A 227 0.29 -3.37 7.78
CA PRO A 227 -0.05 -2.80 6.47
C PRO A 227 0.51 -1.38 6.22
N LEU A 228 1.26 -0.84 7.19
CA LEU A 228 1.73 0.56 7.21
C LEU A 228 3.26 0.65 7.37
N PHE A 229 3.96 -0.38 6.89
CA PHE A 229 5.42 -0.47 7.02
C PHE A 229 6.12 0.51 6.07
N PRO A 230 7.09 1.33 6.55
CA PRO A 230 7.77 2.29 5.70
C PRO A 230 8.56 1.63 4.56
N GLY A 231 8.30 2.04 3.32
CA GLY A 231 9.00 1.50 2.14
C GLY A 231 8.25 0.35 1.46
N LEU A 232 7.21 -0.20 2.12
CA LEU A 232 6.22 -1.06 1.48
C LEU A 232 4.97 -0.25 1.06
N PRO A 233 4.19 -0.73 0.07
CA PRO A 233 2.94 -0.08 -0.31
C PRO A 233 1.93 -0.06 0.85
N GLY A 234 1.35 1.10 1.15
CA GLY A 234 0.31 1.22 2.16
C GLY A 234 -0.91 0.36 1.82
N GLY A 235 -1.31 -0.47 2.79
CA GLY A 235 -2.37 -1.47 2.64
C GLY A 235 -1.86 -2.89 2.39
N LEU A 236 -0.55 -3.10 2.14
CA LEU A 236 0.04 -4.44 2.03
C LEU A 236 0.41 -4.98 3.41
N LEU A 237 -0.31 -5.99 3.90
CA LEU A 237 0.11 -6.79 5.04
C LEU A 237 1.04 -7.90 4.54
N LEU A 238 2.34 -7.75 4.77
CA LEU A 238 3.33 -8.80 4.52
C LEU A 238 3.74 -9.41 5.87
N THR A 239 3.52 -10.69 6.08
CA THR A 239 3.99 -11.42 7.26
C THR A 239 5.12 -12.35 6.86
N LEU A 240 6.26 -12.24 7.54
CA LEU A 240 7.45 -13.05 7.27
C LEU A 240 7.78 -13.93 8.47
N THR A 241 8.01 -15.21 8.23
CA THR A 241 8.69 -16.10 9.18
C THR A 241 10.18 -15.98 8.92
N LEU A 242 10.93 -15.51 9.91
CA LEU A 242 12.36 -15.29 9.82
C LEU A 242 13.13 -16.42 10.50
N ASP A 243 14.21 -16.85 9.86
CA ASP A 243 15.26 -17.72 10.39
C ASP A 243 16.55 -16.89 10.44
N GLY A 244 16.81 -16.30 11.60
CA GLY A 244 17.79 -15.21 11.71
C GLY A 244 17.44 -14.04 10.80
N ASP A 245 18.33 -13.74 9.85
CA ASP A 245 18.13 -12.67 8.87
C ASP A 245 17.49 -13.16 7.56
N ALA A 246 17.26 -14.48 7.39
CA ALA A 246 16.69 -15.06 6.20
C ALA A 246 15.17 -15.24 6.32
N VAL A 247 14.46 -15.12 5.20
CA VAL A 247 13.02 -15.38 5.13
C VAL A 247 12.76 -16.86 4.90
N ALA A 248 12.22 -17.55 5.90
CA ALA A 248 11.81 -18.95 5.78
C ALA A 248 10.46 -19.09 5.05
N LYS A 249 9.51 -18.20 5.36
CA LYS A 249 8.16 -18.19 4.76
C LYS A 249 7.65 -16.75 4.65
N ALA A 250 6.83 -16.50 3.63
CA ALA A 250 6.17 -15.21 3.45
C ALA A 250 4.67 -15.39 3.15
N HIS A 251 3.86 -14.50 3.71
CA HIS A 251 2.43 -14.36 3.42
C HIS A 251 2.13 -12.90 3.09
N ALA A 252 1.34 -12.66 2.04
CA ALA A 252 1.01 -11.31 1.58
C ALA A 252 -0.49 -11.17 1.37
N GLN A 253 -1.07 -10.14 1.98
CA GLN A 253 -2.49 -9.83 1.91
C GLN A 253 -2.70 -8.34 1.64
N SER A 254 -3.71 -7.98 0.85
CA SER A 254 -4.18 -6.60 0.73
C SER A 254 -5.29 -6.32 1.75
N LEU A 255 -5.15 -5.23 2.51
CA LEU A 255 -6.18 -4.74 3.45
C LEU A 255 -6.98 -3.55 2.89
N VAL A 256 -6.79 -3.26 1.60
CA VAL A 256 -7.43 -2.13 0.90
C VAL A 256 -8.10 -2.54 -0.41
N GLY A 257 -7.95 -3.81 -0.80
CA GLY A 257 -8.59 -4.40 -1.97
C GLY A 257 -10.12 -4.48 -1.84
N GLY A 258 -10.80 -4.76 -2.95
CA GLY A 258 -12.26 -4.92 -2.97
C GLY A 258 -13.07 -3.67 -3.36
N ALA A 259 -12.42 -2.54 -3.66
CA ALA A 259 -13.10 -1.31 -4.09
C ALA A 259 -13.73 -1.39 -5.50
N GLY A 260 -13.65 -2.52 -6.20
CA GLY A 260 -14.29 -2.77 -7.50
C GLY A 260 -15.71 -3.36 -7.43
N SER A 261 -16.27 -3.58 -6.23
CA SER A 261 -17.61 -4.15 -6.08
C SER A 261 -18.70 -3.15 -6.51
N LEU A 262 -19.55 -3.56 -7.46
CA LEU A 262 -20.72 -2.78 -7.85
C LEU A 262 -21.85 -2.91 -6.80
N PRO A 263 -22.63 -1.84 -6.57
CA PRO A 263 -23.86 -1.96 -5.80
C PRO A 263 -24.86 -2.86 -6.54
N ALA A 264 -25.74 -3.54 -5.80
CA ALA A 264 -26.73 -4.46 -6.37
C ALA A 264 -27.66 -3.82 -7.43
N THR A 265 -27.86 -2.50 -7.37
CA THR A 265 -28.67 -1.73 -8.31
C THR A 265 -27.91 -1.24 -9.55
N GLY A 266 -26.66 -1.67 -9.73
CA GLY A 266 -25.75 -1.16 -10.74
C GLY A 266 -25.38 0.31 -10.52
N MET A 267 -24.50 0.84 -11.36
CA MET A 267 -23.97 2.19 -11.25
C MET A 267 -24.11 2.96 -12.56
N GLU A 268 -24.58 4.21 -12.51
CA GLU A 268 -24.58 5.10 -13.68
C GLU A 268 -23.20 5.17 -14.33
N ALA A 269 -23.14 5.08 -15.67
CA ALA A 269 -21.87 5.03 -16.40
C ALA A 269 -20.91 6.18 -16.06
N THR A 270 -21.45 7.39 -15.88
CA THR A 270 -20.67 8.58 -15.49
C THR A 270 -20.01 8.41 -14.12
N ARG A 271 -20.77 7.92 -13.13
CA ARG A 271 -20.28 7.63 -11.77
C ARG A 271 -19.32 6.44 -11.75
N PHE A 272 -19.50 5.47 -12.64
CA PHE A 272 -18.64 4.30 -12.75
C PHE A 272 -17.20 4.68 -13.17
N VAL A 273 -17.03 5.65 -14.06
CA VAL A 273 -15.70 6.16 -14.43
C VAL A 273 -14.97 6.75 -13.22
N ASP A 274 -15.67 7.58 -12.43
CA ASP A 274 -15.09 8.16 -11.22
C ASP A 274 -14.82 7.11 -10.13
N HIS A 275 -15.71 6.13 -9.99
CA HIS A 275 -15.55 5.02 -9.05
C HIS A 275 -14.33 4.17 -9.37
N LEU A 276 -14.14 3.77 -10.63
CA LEU A 276 -12.98 2.99 -11.04
C LEU A 276 -11.68 3.81 -10.90
N GLY A 277 -11.72 5.11 -11.21
CA GLY A 277 -10.60 6.01 -10.96
C GLY A 277 -10.26 6.23 -9.48
N ALA A 278 -11.22 6.04 -8.58
CA ALA A 278 -11.01 6.21 -7.14
C ALA A 278 -10.52 4.93 -6.43
N MET A 279 -10.67 3.77 -7.08
CA MET A 279 -10.26 2.46 -6.57
C MET A 279 -8.75 2.38 -6.31
N ASP A 280 -7.91 2.68 -7.32
CA ASP A 280 -6.46 2.79 -7.14
C ASP A 280 -6.04 4.27 -7.07
N PRO A 281 -5.67 4.78 -5.89
CA PRO A 281 -5.21 6.16 -5.75
C PRO A 281 -3.85 6.40 -6.42
N LEU A 282 -3.12 5.35 -6.82
CA LEU A 282 -1.80 5.47 -7.42
C LEU A 282 -1.85 5.74 -8.93
N THR A 283 -2.89 5.29 -9.63
CA THR A 283 -3.06 5.46 -11.10
C THR A 283 -4.51 5.76 -11.53
N PRO A 284 -5.14 6.81 -10.99
CA PRO A 284 -6.54 7.15 -11.26
C PRO A 284 -6.86 7.42 -12.74
N VAL A 285 -5.93 7.99 -13.52
CA VAL A 285 -6.12 8.32 -14.95
C VAL A 285 -6.19 7.04 -15.78
N ALA A 286 -5.33 6.06 -15.53
CA ALA A 286 -5.35 4.77 -16.21
C ALA A 286 -6.68 4.04 -16.02
N TYR A 287 -7.20 4.00 -14.80
CA TYR A 287 -8.47 3.34 -14.50
C TYR A 287 -9.68 4.12 -15.02
N ARG A 288 -9.67 5.46 -15.01
CA ARG A 288 -10.69 6.26 -15.71
C ARG A 288 -10.69 5.95 -17.21
N LEU A 289 -9.52 5.91 -17.84
CA LEU A 289 -9.38 5.58 -19.26
C LEU A 289 -9.90 4.18 -19.58
N LEU A 290 -9.61 3.21 -18.73
CA LEU A 290 -10.10 1.83 -18.86
C LEU A 290 -11.63 1.79 -18.83
N ALA A 291 -12.27 2.48 -17.89
CA ALA A 291 -13.72 2.59 -17.83
C ALA A 291 -14.30 3.29 -19.08
N CYS A 292 -13.72 4.42 -19.51
CA CYS A 292 -14.17 5.14 -20.71
C CYS A 292 -14.13 4.23 -21.94
N ARG A 293 -13.02 3.52 -22.17
CA ARG A 293 -12.86 2.61 -23.33
C ARG A 293 -13.87 1.47 -23.31
N ALA A 294 -14.12 0.89 -22.13
CA ALA A 294 -15.09 -0.20 -22.01
C ALA A 294 -16.53 0.29 -22.27
N LEU A 295 -16.89 1.48 -21.78
CA LEU A 295 -18.19 2.10 -22.05
C LEU A 295 -18.34 2.52 -23.52
N GLU A 296 -17.29 3.03 -24.15
CA GLU A 296 -17.22 3.34 -25.59
C GLU A 296 -17.46 2.07 -26.41
N ALA A 297 -16.82 0.95 -26.04
CA ALA A 297 -17.06 -0.35 -26.66
C ALA A 297 -18.51 -0.83 -26.47
N ALA A 298 -19.05 -0.74 -25.26
CA ALA A 298 -20.44 -1.13 -24.96
C ALA A 298 -21.49 -0.30 -25.73
N THR A 299 -21.16 0.95 -26.05
CA THR A 299 -22.07 1.88 -26.75
C THR A 299 -21.80 1.99 -28.25
N GLY A 300 -20.78 1.30 -28.77
CA GLY A 300 -20.35 1.40 -30.17
C GLY A 300 -19.80 2.77 -30.56
N ARG A 301 -19.38 3.59 -29.59
CA ARG A 301 -18.88 4.95 -29.83
C ARG A 301 -17.38 4.96 -30.02
N THR A 302 -16.91 5.69 -31.02
CA THR A 302 -15.48 5.88 -31.28
C THR A 302 -15.12 7.35 -31.03
N PRO A 303 -14.22 7.67 -30.08
CA PRO A 303 -13.77 9.04 -29.86
C PRO A 303 -12.94 9.57 -31.03
N ASP A 304 -12.99 10.89 -31.25
CA ASP A 304 -12.15 11.55 -32.24
C ASP A 304 -10.66 11.42 -31.92
N GLN A 305 -9.82 11.50 -32.95
CA GLN A 305 -8.36 11.35 -32.84
C GLN A 305 -7.72 12.34 -31.85
N GLU A 306 -8.27 13.54 -31.70
CA GLU A 306 -7.78 14.52 -30.73
C GLU A 306 -8.03 14.06 -29.28
N ILE A 307 -9.16 13.40 -29.01
CA ILE A 307 -9.48 12.82 -27.70
C ILE A 307 -8.56 11.64 -27.41
N LEU A 308 -8.37 10.75 -28.40
CA LEU A 308 -7.48 9.61 -28.27
C LEU A 308 -6.04 10.04 -27.95
N ARG A 309 -5.47 10.98 -28.71
CA ARG A 309 -4.14 11.55 -28.44
C ARG A 309 -4.08 12.27 -27.09
N GLY A 310 -5.14 13.00 -26.74
CA GLY A 310 -5.25 13.71 -25.47
C GLY A 310 -5.17 12.80 -24.25
N ARG A 311 -5.86 11.65 -24.32
CA ARG A 311 -5.86 10.63 -23.27
C ARG A 311 -4.50 9.91 -23.16
N VAL A 312 -3.79 9.72 -24.27
CA VAL A 312 -2.39 9.24 -24.24
C VAL A 312 -1.52 10.20 -23.44
N VAL A 313 -1.63 11.52 -23.66
CA VAL A 313 -0.85 12.50 -22.87
C VAL A 313 -1.18 12.44 -21.38
N ALA A 314 -2.46 12.30 -21.02
CA ALA A 314 -2.88 12.17 -19.63
C ALA A 314 -2.27 10.91 -18.97
N LEU A 315 -2.37 9.76 -19.65
CA LEU A 315 -1.84 8.49 -19.16
C LEU A 315 -0.29 8.50 -19.08
N GLU A 316 0.40 9.06 -20.06
CA GLU A 316 1.87 9.12 -20.04
C GLU A 316 2.40 10.12 -19.01
N ARG A 317 1.65 11.20 -18.70
CA ARG A 317 1.96 12.08 -17.56
C ARG A 317 1.80 11.34 -16.24
N GLU A 318 0.72 10.58 -16.07
CA GLU A 318 0.52 9.72 -14.90
C GLU A 318 1.62 8.66 -14.79
N ARG A 319 2.04 8.05 -15.91
CA ARG A 319 3.13 7.07 -15.93
C ARG A 319 4.43 7.65 -15.40
N ILE A 320 4.81 8.85 -15.81
CA ILE A 320 5.98 9.56 -15.28
C ILE A 320 5.82 9.81 -13.77
N ALA A 321 4.66 10.31 -13.34
CA ALA A 321 4.40 10.58 -11.93
C ALA A 321 4.43 9.30 -11.07
N SER A 322 3.83 8.21 -11.55
CA SER A 322 3.82 6.90 -10.91
C SER A 322 5.25 6.36 -10.75
N HIS A 323 6.07 6.38 -11.81
CA HIS A 323 7.46 5.95 -11.73
C HIS A 323 8.32 6.82 -10.81
N LEU A 324 8.06 8.14 -10.75
CA LEU A 324 8.71 9.02 -9.77
C LEU A 324 8.28 8.70 -8.33
N GLY A 325 7.02 8.38 -8.10
CA GLY A 325 6.53 7.91 -6.79
C GLY A 325 7.18 6.59 -6.37
N TRP A 326 7.28 5.64 -7.30
CA TRP A 326 8.00 4.39 -7.08
C TRP A 326 9.49 4.62 -6.80
N LEU A 327 10.15 5.53 -7.53
CA LEU A 327 11.54 5.91 -7.24
C LEU A 327 11.69 6.54 -5.86
N ALA A 328 10.68 7.28 -5.38
CA ALA A 328 10.69 7.84 -4.05
C ALA A 328 10.63 6.73 -2.99
N GLN A 329 9.73 5.75 -3.15
CA GLN A 329 9.66 4.57 -2.29
C GLN A 329 10.94 3.75 -2.32
N LEU A 330 11.50 3.51 -3.51
CA LEU A 330 12.77 2.80 -3.66
C LEU A 330 13.89 3.54 -2.92
N GLY A 331 13.97 4.87 -3.06
CA GLY A 331 14.93 5.70 -2.35
C GLY A 331 14.78 5.59 -0.84
N ARG A 332 13.55 5.50 -0.32
CA ARG A 332 13.28 5.24 1.10
C ARG A 332 13.73 3.84 1.52
N GLN A 333 13.33 2.82 0.77
CA GLN A 333 13.62 1.41 1.06
C GLN A 333 15.12 1.11 1.06
N THR A 334 15.87 1.76 0.17
CA THR A 334 17.32 1.55 0.01
C THR A 334 18.17 2.59 0.77
N GLY A 335 17.54 3.51 1.51
CA GLY A 335 18.22 4.53 2.32
C GLY A 335 18.77 5.75 1.57
N PHE A 336 18.51 5.89 0.26
CA PHE A 336 18.86 7.09 -0.52
C PHE A 336 17.86 8.23 -0.29
N ALA A 337 17.96 8.89 0.87
CA ALA A 337 17.06 9.98 1.25
C ALA A 337 17.03 11.17 0.25
N TRP A 338 18.12 11.40 -0.50
CA TRP A 338 18.12 12.38 -1.60
C TRP A 338 17.17 11.96 -2.73
N LEU A 339 17.17 10.68 -3.13
CA LEU A 339 16.34 10.15 -4.19
C LEU A 339 14.88 10.25 -3.79
N GLU A 340 14.57 9.82 -2.56
CA GLU A 340 13.23 9.93 -1.99
C GLU A 340 12.67 11.35 -2.13
N ARG A 341 13.36 12.35 -1.56
CA ARG A 341 12.89 13.74 -1.58
C ARG A 341 12.81 14.32 -2.98
N HIS A 342 13.81 14.03 -3.82
CA HIS A 342 13.88 14.61 -5.15
C HIS A 342 12.81 14.03 -6.08
N ALA A 343 12.61 12.71 -6.05
CA ALA A 343 11.61 12.04 -6.86
C ALA A 343 10.19 12.38 -6.39
N ALA A 344 9.93 12.44 -5.07
CA ALA A 344 8.64 12.87 -4.53
C ALA A 344 8.26 14.30 -4.95
N ARG A 345 9.21 15.24 -4.90
CA ARG A 345 8.98 16.61 -5.38
C ARG A 345 8.62 16.63 -6.86
N MET A 346 9.39 15.93 -7.69
CA MET A 346 9.14 15.88 -9.13
C MET A 346 7.82 15.17 -9.46
N GLN A 347 7.43 14.15 -8.70
CA GLN A 347 6.12 13.50 -8.82
C GLN A 347 5.00 14.53 -8.64
N LEU A 348 5.03 15.31 -7.56
CA LEU A 348 4.03 16.34 -7.28
C LEU A 348 3.99 17.43 -8.36
N GLU A 349 5.15 17.85 -8.87
CA GLU A 349 5.26 18.78 -10.00
C GLU A 349 4.64 18.18 -11.27
N CYS A 350 4.88 16.90 -11.57
CA CYS A 350 4.31 16.21 -12.74
C CYS A 350 2.80 16.05 -12.65
N LEU A 351 2.26 15.68 -11.48
CA LEU A 351 0.81 15.51 -11.26
C LEU A 351 0.02 16.80 -11.53
N ARG A 352 0.61 17.95 -11.19
CA ARG A 352 -0.01 19.27 -11.35
C ARG A 352 0.29 19.93 -12.70
N ALA A 353 1.14 19.32 -13.51
CA ALA A 353 1.62 19.92 -14.74
C ALA A 353 0.58 19.85 -15.86
N ASP A 354 0.34 20.99 -16.50
CA ASP A 354 -0.22 21.05 -17.85
C ASP A 354 0.83 20.62 -18.89
N LEU A 355 0.45 20.59 -20.18
CA LEU A 355 1.36 20.20 -21.25
C LEU A 355 2.65 21.06 -21.30
N PRO A 356 2.58 22.40 -21.24
CA PRO A 356 3.79 23.23 -21.11
C PRO A 356 4.61 22.91 -19.85
N GLY A 357 3.96 22.65 -18.73
CA GLY A 357 4.58 22.29 -17.46
C GLY A 357 5.40 21.01 -17.54
N ILE A 358 4.84 19.94 -18.10
CA ILE A 358 5.54 18.66 -18.22
C ILE A 358 6.73 18.78 -19.19
N MET A 359 6.62 19.61 -20.23
CA MET A 359 7.74 19.91 -21.13
C MET A 359 8.85 20.73 -20.45
N ARG A 360 8.52 21.63 -19.52
CA ARG A 360 9.52 22.31 -18.68
C ARG A 360 10.25 21.33 -17.73
N LEU A 361 9.57 20.28 -17.25
CA LEU A 361 10.16 19.26 -16.37
C LEU A 361 11.05 18.25 -17.11
N ARG A 362 10.87 18.12 -18.44
CA ARG A 362 11.59 17.14 -19.27
C ARG A 362 13.10 17.09 -19.03
N PRO A 363 13.87 18.21 -19.02
CA PRO A 363 15.32 18.15 -18.80
C PRO A 363 15.67 17.58 -17.43
N ALA A 364 14.91 17.92 -16.39
CA ALA A 364 15.12 17.43 -15.04
C ALA A 364 14.85 15.92 -14.94
N VAL A 365 13.75 15.44 -15.55
CA VAL A 365 13.42 14.00 -15.58
C VAL A 365 14.49 13.21 -16.34
N HIS A 366 14.95 13.71 -17.48
CA HIS A 366 16.06 13.09 -18.23
C HIS A 366 17.36 13.05 -17.43
N ALA A 367 17.71 14.14 -16.73
CA ALA A 367 18.90 14.23 -15.91
C ALA A 367 18.84 13.24 -14.73
N LEU A 368 17.69 13.15 -14.05
CA LEU A 368 17.47 12.17 -12.98
C LEU A 368 17.62 10.75 -13.51
N ALA A 369 16.90 10.38 -14.58
CA ALA A 369 16.97 9.05 -15.17
C ALA A 369 18.40 8.70 -15.63
N GLY A 370 19.14 9.68 -16.18
CA GLY A 370 20.52 9.49 -16.62
C GLY A 370 21.51 9.33 -15.47
N ARG A 371 21.24 10.00 -14.33
CA ARG A 371 22.02 9.85 -13.09
C ARG A 371 21.78 8.49 -12.45
N LEU A 372 20.52 8.09 -12.30
CA LEU A 372 20.15 6.82 -11.66
C LEU A 372 20.69 5.62 -12.44
N ALA A 373 20.59 5.63 -13.77
CA ALA A 373 21.12 4.56 -14.62
C ALA A 373 22.63 4.34 -14.47
N ARG A 374 23.38 5.37 -14.04
CA ARG A 374 24.85 5.35 -13.90
C ARG A 374 25.33 5.29 -12.46
N THR A 375 24.44 5.27 -11.46
CA THR A 375 24.83 5.33 -10.05
C THR A 375 25.31 3.95 -9.56
N PRO A 376 26.61 3.78 -9.22
CA PRO A 376 27.17 2.46 -8.88
C PRO A 376 26.56 1.85 -7.62
N LEU A 377 26.25 2.66 -6.61
CA LEU A 377 25.62 2.18 -5.37
C LEU A 377 24.22 1.62 -5.60
N LEU A 378 23.41 2.23 -6.48
CA LEU A 378 22.10 1.69 -6.86
C LEU A 378 22.26 0.36 -7.61
N ARG A 379 23.25 0.26 -8.50
CA ARG A 379 23.56 -1.02 -9.16
C ARG A 379 23.92 -2.10 -8.13
N SER A 380 24.77 -1.78 -7.16
CA SER A 380 25.17 -2.72 -6.11
C SER A 380 24.01 -3.19 -5.23
N ARG A 381 22.98 -2.36 -5.02
CA ARG A 381 21.82 -2.65 -4.17
C ARG A 381 20.67 -3.36 -4.88
N LEU A 382 20.70 -3.46 -6.22
CA LEU A 382 19.57 -3.93 -7.01
C LEU A 382 19.92 -5.06 -7.98
N SER A 383 21.21 -5.21 -8.32
CA SER A 383 21.67 -6.27 -9.21
C SER A 383 21.49 -7.63 -8.53
N GLY A 384 20.83 -8.56 -9.19
CA GLY A 384 20.56 -9.91 -8.67
C GLY A 384 19.45 -9.99 -7.62
N ILE A 385 18.81 -8.87 -7.24
CA ILE A 385 17.76 -8.85 -6.22
C ILE A 385 16.40 -9.20 -6.84
N GLY A 386 15.72 -10.20 -6.25
CA GLY A 386 14.39 -10.64 -6.67
C GLY A 386 14.28 -10.97 -8.16
N PRO A 387 15.10 -11.88 -8.69
CA PRO A 387 15.01 -12.28 -10.10
C PRO A 387 13.68 -12.99 -10.34
N VAL A 388 12.93 -12.51 -11.32
CA VAL A 388 11.65 -13.10 -11.76
C VAL A 388 11.85 -13.73 -13.13
N ALA A 389 11.61 -15.03 -13.23
CA ALA A 389 11.63 -15.76 -14.49
C ALA A 389 10.40 -15.42 -15.34
N SER A 390 10.51 -15.54 -16.67
CA SER A 390 9.37 -15.38 -17.57
C SER A 390 8.29 -16.44 -17.26
N ALA A 391 7.07 -16.00 -16.99
CA ALA A 391 5.94 -16.87 -16.68
C ALA A 391 4.63 -16.30 -17.25
N PRO A 392 3.65 -17.16 -17.62
CA PRO A 392 2.30 -16.71 -17.92
C PRO A 392 1.72 -15.93 -16.75
N GLY A 393 1.02 -14.82 -17.03
CA GLY A 393 0.44 -13.95 -16.00
C GLY A 393 1.31 -12.75 -15.59
N LEU A 394 2.64 -12.77 -15.85
CA LEU A 394 3.47 -11.58 -15.70
C LEU A 394 3.05 -10.50 -16.70
N ARG A 395 3.09 -9.24 -16.25
CA ARG A 395 2.66 -8.07 -17.04
C ARG A 395 3.61 -6.89 -16.85
N GLY A 396 3.54 -5.93 -17.77
CA GLY A 396 4.13 -4.60 -17.61
C GLY A 396 5.64 -4.57 -17.43
N PRO A 397 6.17 -3.65 -16.60
CA PRO A 397 7.61 -3.54 -16.34
C PRO A 397 8.23 -4.83 -15.80
N VAL A 398 7.52 -5.61 -14.98
CA VAL A 398 8.02 -6.87 -14.41
C VAL A 398 8.22 -7.92 -15.51
N ALA A 399 7.23 -8.12 -16.37
CA ALA A 399 7.33 -9.04 -17.51
C ALA A 399 8.44 -8.65 -18.49
N ARG A 400 8.55 -7.35 -18.82
CA ARG A 400 9.57 -6.86 -19.75
C ARG A 400 10.98 -6.91 -19.18
N ALA A 401 11.14 -6.81 -17.86
CA ALA A 401 12.41 -7.05 -17.19
C ALA A 401 12.82 -8.54 -17.29
N ALA A 402 11.85 -9.45 -17.22
CA ALA A 402 12.03 -10.90 -17.42
C ALA A 402 12.14 -11.33 -18.89
N GLY A 403 12.12 -10.38 -19.84
CA GLY A 403 12.31 -10.65 -21.27
C GLY A 403 11.07 -10.94 -22.08
N MET A 404 9.87 -10.75 -21.53
CA MET A 404 8.61 -10.97 -22.25
C MET A 404 8.25 -9.78 -23.15
N TRP A 405 7.64 -10.05 -24.30
CA TRP A 405 6.99 -9.03 -25.14
C TRP A 405 5.56 -8.80 -24.63
N SER A 406 5.43 -8.14 -23.48
CA SER A 406 4.15 -7.88 -22.82
C SER A 406 3.99 -6.37 -22.60
N ASP A 407 3.19 -5.73 -23.45
CA ASP A 407 2.85 -4.30 -23.36
C ASP A 407 1.61 -4.01 -24.23
N ALA A 408 0.47 -3.70 -23.63
CA ALA A 408 -0.78 -3.52 -24.37
C ALA A 408 -0.77 -2.28 -25.30
N ARG A 409 0.23 -1.39 -25.19
CA ARG A 409 0.38 -0.24 -26.10
C ARG A 409 0.82 -0.65 -27.50
N THR A 410 1.37 -1.85 -27.71
CA THR A 410 1.77 -2.30 -29.06
C THR A 410 0.59 -2.53 -29.99
N THR A 411 -0.56 -2.89 -29.43
CA THR A 411 -1.80 -3.13 -30.19
C THR A 411 -2.69 -1.90 -30.25
N ASP A 412 -2.28 -0.79 -29.64
CA ASP A 412 -3.04 0.46 -29.64
C ASP A 412 -2.64 1.33 -30.83
N GLU A 413 -3.59 1.59 -31.73
CA GLU A 413 -3.38 2.36 -32.96
C GLU A 413 -2.86 3.78 -32.70
N THR A 414 -3.28 4.41 -31.58
CA THR A 414 -2.85 5.77 -31.24
C THR A 414 -1.37 5.76 -30.83
N TYR A 415 -0.94 4.77 -30.05
CA TYR A 415 0.47 4.61 -29.68
C TYR A 415 1.33 4.24 -30.89
N ASN A 416 0.84 3.40 -31.80
CA ASN A 416 1.52 3.06 -33.05
C ASN A 416 1.72 4.30 -33.95
N ALA A 417 0.71 5.15 -34.09
CA ALA A 417 0.80 6.42 -34.81
C ALA A 417 1.80 7.40 -34.16
N LEU A 418 2.02 7.29 -32.85
CA LEU A 418 3.01 8.08 -32.10
C LEU A 418 4.41 7.41 -32.04
N SER A 419 4.64 6.35 -32.82
CA SER A 419 5.92 5.63 -32.91
C SER A 419 6.38 5.04 -31.57
N PHE A 420 5.45 4.51 -30.77
CA PHE A 420 5.77 3.75 -29.57
C PHE A 420 6.63 2.52 -29.88
N ARG A 421 7.49 2.14 -28.92
CA ARG A 421 8.44 1.01 -29.03
C ARG A 421 8.55 0.31 -27.69
N VAL A 422 8.41 -1.01 -27.68
CA VAL A 422 8.59 -1.80 -26.45
C VAL A 422 10.06 -1.99 -26.14
N MET A 423 10.39 -1.84 -24.85
CA MET A 423 11.73 -2.10 -24.31
C MET A 423 11.72 -3.38 -23.47
N ARG A 424 12.79 -4.18 -23.56
CA ARG A 424 12.94 -5.41 -22.77
C ARG A 424 14.35 -5.54 -22.20
N ARG A 425 14.45 -6.28 -21.10
CA ARG A 425 15.70 -6.78 -20.51
C ARG A 425 15.62 -8.29 -20.38
N LYS A 426 16.60 -8.94 -19.75
CA LYS A 426 16.63 -10.41 -19.61
C LYS A 426 17.03 -10.89 -18.21
N GLY A 427 17.48 -9.99 -17.32
CA GLY A 427 17.92 -10.38 -15.99
C GLY A 427 16.75 -10.59 -15.02
N GLY A 428 15.60 -9.95 -15.24
CA GLY A 428 14.42 -10.12 -14.40
C GLY A 428 14.58 -9.61 -12.96
N ASP A 429 15.69 -8.97 -12.61
CA ASP A 429 16.01 -8.47 -11.27
C ASP A 429 15.49 -7.04 -11.04
N ALA A 430 15.65 -6.55 -9.80
CA ALA A 430 15.24 -5.20 -9.41
C ALA A 430 15.94 -4.11 -10.23
N LEU A 431 17.19 -4.33 -10.65
CA LEU A 431 17.94 -3.39 -11.47
C LEU A 431 17.38 -3.27 -12.90
N ASP A 432 17.00 -4.38 -13.51
CA ASP A 432 16.36 -4.39 -14.81
C ASP A 432 14.95 -3.78 -14.75
N ARG A 433 14.19 -4.03 -13.67
CA ARG A 433 12.92 -3.35 -13.39
C ARG A 433 13.08 -1.84 -13.23
N LEU A 434 14.14 -1.37 -12.55
CA LEU A 434 14.50 0.06 -12.49
C LEU A 434 14.78 0.60 -13.90
N ARG A 435 15.64 -0.07 -14.68
CA ARG A 435 16.04 0.40 -16.00
C ARG A 435 14.88 0.49 -17.00
N ILE A 436 13.93 -0.45 -16.95
CA ILE A 436 12.69 -0.37 -17.74
C ILE A 436 11.95 0.93 -17.41
N ARG A 437 11.64 1.18 -16.12
CA ARG A 437 10.89 2.39 -15.70
C ARG A 437 11.62 3.70 -16.04
N LEU A 438 12.95 3.73 -15.92
CA LEU A 438 13.75 4.89 -16.32
C LEU A 438 13.63 5.20 -17.81
N GLU A 439 13.57 4.16 -18.65
CA GLU A 439 13.41 4.33 -20.09
C GLU A 439 11.97 4.67 -20.47
N GLU A 440 10.99 4.08 -19.79
CA GLU A 440 9.59 4.46 -19.95
C GLU A 440 9.36 5.94 -19.68
N MET A 441 9.94 6.50 -18.61
CA MET A 441 9.82 7.95 -18.37
C MET A 441 10.35 8.80 -19.54
N ARG A 442 11.45 8.39 -20.18
CA ARG A 442 11.98 9.10 -21.36
C ARG A 442 11.06 8.97 -22.57
N GLN A 443 10.54 7.77 -22.80
CA GLN A 443 9.63 7.51 -23.90
C GLN A 443 8.28 8.21 -23.71
N SER A 444 7.73 8.22 -22.49
CA SER A 444 6.53 8.97 -22.12
C SER A 444 6.69 10.46 -22.46
N LEU A 445 7.84 11.07 -22.15
CA LEU A 445 8.11 12.47 -22.53
C LEU A 445 8.12 12.68 -24.05
N ALA A 446 8.63 11.72 -24.82
CA ALA A 446 8.62 11.78 -26.29
C ALA A 446 7.21 11.61 -26.86
N LEU A 447 6.40 10.70 -26.29
CA LEU A 447 5.00 10.49 -26.66
C LEU A 447 4.16 11.73 -26.35
N ILE A 448 4.33 12.32 -25.17
CA ILE A 448 3.65 13.57 -24.77
C ILE A 448 3.96 14.70 -25.75
N GLN A 449 5.24 14.88 -26.09
CA GLN A 449 5.67 15.89 -27.05
C GLN A 449 5.03 15.66 -28.43
N SER A 450 4.96 14.41 -28.88
CA SER A 450 4.43 14.06 -30.20
C SER A 450 2.91 14.18 -30.28
N ALA A 451 2.20 13.84 -29.21
CA ALA A 451 0.74 13.89 -29.14
C ALA A 451 0.22 15.33 -29.10
N GLY A 452 0.85 16.21 -28.33
CA GLY A 452 0.68 17.68 -28.41
C GLY A 452 -0.61 18.26 -27.82
N VAL A 453 -1.52 17.43 -27.31
CA VAL A 453 -2.77 17.85 -26.68
C VAL A 453 -2.98 17.03 -25.40
N LEU A 454 -3.47 17.65 -24.33
CA LEU A 454 -3.82 16.97 -23.08
C LEU A 454 -5.34 16.97 -22.93
N LYS A 455 -5.95 15.79 -22.82
CA LYS A 455 -7.36 15.62 -22.46
C LYS A 455 -7.49 14.51 -21.42
N GLU A 456 -8.06 14.83 -20.27
CA GLU A 456 -8.33 13.84 -19.23
C GLU A 456 -9.40 12.84 -19.72
N PRO A 457 -9.32 11.56 -19.33
CA PRO A 457 -10.41 10.63 -19.51
C PRO A 457 -11.62 11.09 -18.69
N ALA A 458 -12.61 11.64 -19.41
CA ALA A 458 -13.85 12.15 -18.86
C ALA A 458 -15.00 11.16 -19.08
N SER A 459 -16.06 11.34 -18.31
CA SER A 459 -17.25 10.51 -18.38
C SER A 459 -17.85 10.46 -19.80
N VAL A 460 -18.32 9.27 -20.17
CA VAL A 460 -19.03 9.02 -21.42
C VAL A 460 -20.52 9.15 -21.13
N ASP A 461 -21.23 10.05 -21.80
CA ASP A 461 -22.69 10.11 -21.70
C ASP A 461 -23.30 8.89 -22.39
N SER A 462 -23.63 7.86 -21.62
CA SER A 462 -24.20 6.61 -22.16
C SER A 462 -25.66 6.73 -22.59
N GLY A 463 -26.38 7.81 -22.23
CA GLY A 463 -27.83 7.86 -22.34
C GLY A 463 -28.48 6.59 -21.76
N ALA A 464 -29.47 6.04 -22.47
CA ALA A 464 -30.13 4.76 -22.13
C ALA A 464 -29.54 3.55 -22.88
N ALA A 465 -28.27 3.60 -23.28
CA ALA A 465 -27.66 2.51 -24.04
C ALA A 465 -27.51 1.22 -23.20
N SER A 466 -27.58 0.07 -23.87
CA SER A 466 -27.28 -1.25 -23.32
C SER A 466 -26.31 -1.97 -24.26
N GLY A 467 -25.41 -2.78 -23.69
CA GLY A 467 -24.41 -3.52 -24.45
C GLY A 467 -23.30 -4.10 -23.58
N GLU A 468 -22.44 -4.90 -24.19
CA GLU A 468 -21.24 -5.46 -23.54
C GLU A 468 -20.00 -4.71 -24.00
N GLY A 469 -19.15 -4.34 -23.05
CA GLY A 469 -17.95 -3.56 -23.29
C GLY A 469 -16.70 -4.26 -22.77
N GLN A 470 -15.66 -4.33 -23.59
CA GLN A 470 -14.34 -4.80 -23.18
C GLN A 470 -13.28 -3.76 -23.53
N ALA A 471 -12.35 -3.53 -22.61
CA ALA A 471 -11.20 -2.68 -22.85
C ALA A 471 -9.94 -3.17 -22.16
N THR A 472 -8.81 -2.77 -22.72
CA THR A 472 -7.47 -3.00 -22.19
C THR A 472 -6.70 -1.68 -22.15
N VAL A 473 -5.98 -1.43 -21.05
CA VAL A 473 -5.09 -0.29 -20.87
C VAL A 473 -3.79 -0.78 -20.22
N GLU A 474 -2.65 -0.39 -20.79
CA GLU A 474 -1.35 -0.57 -20.13
C GLU A 474 -1.19 0.48 -19.03
N THR A 475 -1.40 0.12 -17.77
CA THR A 475 -1.12 1.01 -16.63
C THR A 475 0.40 1.15 -16.44
N PRO A 476 0.88 2.05 -15.57
CA PRO A 476 2.29 2.09 -15.16
C PRO A 476 2.80 0.77 -14.55
N ARG A 477 1.92 -0.09 -14.04
CA ARG A 477 2.25 -1.39 -13.42
C ARG A 477 2.04 -2.58 -14.35
N GLY A 478 1.25 -2.41 -15.40
CA GLY A 478 1.07 -3.39 -16.46
C GLY A 478 -0.34 -3.39 -17.04
N GLU A 479 -0.61 -4.37 -17.89
CA GLU A 479 -1.92 -4.55 -18.51
C GLU A 479 -3.05 -4.72 -17.47
N ALA A 480 -4.05 -3.84 -17.55
CA ALA A 480 -5.34 -3.96 -16.88
C ALA A 480 -6.45 -4.16 -17.92
N ARG A 481 -7.39 -5.06 -17.62
CA ARG A 481 -8.51 -5.42 -18.48
C ARG A 481 -9.83 -5.27 -17.75
N LEU A 482 -10.82 -4.72 -18.43
CA LEU A 482 -12.16 -4.53 -17.90
C LEU A 482 -13.19 -5.08 -18.88
N ASN A 483 -14.06 -5.95 -18.37
CA ASN A 483 -15.27 -6.40 -19.05
C ASN A 483 -16.47 -5.86 -18.28
N LEU A 484 -17.43 -5.23 -18.94
CA LEU A 484 -18.63 -4.71 -18.31
C LEU A 484 -19.89 -5.01 -19.12
N ILE A 485 -21.03 -5.05 -18.42
CA ILE A 485 -22.37 -5.09 -19.00
C ILE A 485 -23.07 -3.78 -18.62
N LEU A 486 -23.46 -3.04 -19.64
CA LEU A 486 -24.25 -1.83 -19.55
C LEU A 486 -25.71 -2.19 -19.83
N ASP A 487 -26.62 -1.78 -18.96
CA ASP A 487 -28.06 -1.85 -19.18
C ASP A 487 -28.71 -0.50 -18.86
N SER A 488 -29.39 0.08 -19.85
CA SER A 488 -30.15 1.33 -19.69
C SER A 488 -29.32 2.47 -19.07
N GLY A 489 -28.06 2.61 -19.49
CA GLY A 489 -27.12 3.62 -18.97
C GLY A 489 -26.41 3.25 -17.66
N ARG A 490 -26.68 2.07 -17.10
CA ARG A 490 -26.12 1.62 -15.83
C ARG A 490 -25.23 0.40 -16.02
N VAL A 491 -24.03 0.45 -15.43
CA VAL A 491 -23.13 -0.70 -15.35
C VAL A 491 -23.69 -1.65 -14.29
N ILE A 492 -24.22 -2.79 -14.74
CA ILE A 492 -24.82 -3.81 -13.87
C ILE A 492 -23.84 -4.93 -13.52
N GLN A 493 -22.82 -5.13 -14.34
CA GLN A 493 -21.74 -6.09 -14.09
C GLN A 493 -20.41 -5.50 -14.56
N ALA A 494 -19.36 -5.72 -13.77
CA ALA A 494 -17.99 -5.37 -14.13
C ALA A 494 -17.04 -6.46 -13.61
N ARG A 495 -16.11 -6.91 -14.44
CA ARG A 495 -15.01 -7.81 -14.09
C ARG A 495 -13.71 -7.13 -14.45
N LEU A 496 -12.90 -6.87 -13.42
CA LEU A 496 -11.62 -6.22 -13.55
C LEU A 496 -10.50 -7.23 -13.33
N ASP A 497 -9.51 -7.20 -14.22
CA ASP A 497 -8.29 -7.99 -14.13
C ASP A 497 -7.10 -7.01 -14.10
N THR A 498 -6.30 -7.05 -13.04
CA THR A 498 -5.26 -6.06 -12.71
C THR A 498 -3.86 -6.69 -12.64
N PRO A 499 -2.79 -5.91 -12.88
CA PRO A 499 -1.43 -6.45 -12.87
C PRO A 499 -0.94 -6.88 -11.48
N SER A 500 -1.32 -6.14 -10.43
CA SER A 500 -0.79 -6.35 -9.07
C SER A 500 -1.23 -7.68 -8.44
N THR A 501 -2.41 -8.20 -8.81
CA THR A 501 -2.95 -9.45 -8.25
C THR A 501 -2.03 -10.64 -8.50
N PHE A 502 -1.59 -10.83 -9.75
CA PHE A 502 -0.67 -11.93 -10.08
C PHE A 502 0.71 -11.70 -9.46
N HIS A 503 1.26 -10.47 -9.50
CA HIS A 503 2.59 -10.20 -8.94
C HIS A 503 2.63 -10.40 -7.41
N MET A 504 1.53 -10.12 -6.70
CA MET A 504 1.43 -10.41 -5.27
C MET A 504 1.45 -11.90 -4.96
N SER A 505 0.83 -12.73 -5.80
CA SER A 505 0.85 -14.19 -5.62
C SER A 505 2.25 -14.81 -5.73
N LEU A 506 3.22 -14.08 -6.32
CA LEU A 506 4.61 -14.53 -6.44
C LEU A 506 5.42 -14.31 -5.16
N LEU A 507 4.94 -13.48 -4.23
CA LEU A 507 5.72 -13.07 -3.05
C LEU A 507 6.16 -14.24 -2.16
N PRO A 508 5.31 -15.24 -1.84
CA PRO A 508 5.73 -16.38 -1.02
C PRO A 508 6.99 -17.08 -1.56
N ASP A 509 6.98 -17.41 -2.84
CA ASP A 509 8.08 -18.13 -3.50
C ASP A 509 9.28 -17.23 -3.77
N LEU A 510 9.04 -15.97 -4.14
CA LEU A 510 10.10 -15.04 -4.52
C LEU A 510 10.93 -14.59 -3.31
N LEU A 511 10.29 -14.45 -2.14
CA LEU A 511 10.96 -13.98 -0.92
C LEU A 511 11.65 -15.11 -0.14
N ALA A 512 11.26 -16.36 -0.36
CA ALA A 512 11.85 -17.51 0.33
C ALA A 512 13.37 -17.53 0.17
N GLN A 513 14.07 -17.77 1.28
CA GLN A 513 15.54 -17.86 1.37
C GLN A 513 16.30 -16.55 1.06
N GLN A 514 15.61 -15.42 0.84
CA GLN A 514 16.29 -14.14 0.75
C GLN A 514 16.61 -13.59 2.14
N GLU A 515 17.71 -12.85 2.24
CA GLU A 515 17.93 -11.98 3.41
C GLU A 515 16.81 -10.92 3.49
N LEU A 516 16.43 -10.53 4.70
CA LEU A 516 15.32 -9.62 4.96
C LEU A 516 15.42 -8.30 4.16
N GLY A 517 16.63 -7.73 4.07
CA GLY A 517 16.86 -6.48 3.33
C GLY A 517 16.59 -6.62 1.82
N ASP A 518 16.98 -7.76 1.26
CA ASP A 518 16.78 -8.10 -0.15
C ASP A 518 15.32 -8.47 -0.41
N ALA A 519 14.68 -9.19 0.51
CA ALA A 519 13.25 -9.51 0.46
C ALA A 519 12.39 -8.24 0.37
N LEU A 520 12.62 -7.27 1.27
CA LEU A 520 11.87 -6.00 1.25
C LEU A 520 12.18 -5.16 -0.01
N THR A 521 13.42 -5.19 -0.49
CA THR A 521 13.81 -4.54 -1.75
C THR A 521 13.13 -5.20 -2.96
N THR A 522 13.00 -6.53 -2.93
CA THR A 522 12.27 -7.32 -3.93
C THR A 522 10.82 -6.87 -3.99
N VAL A 523 10.10 -6.82 -2.86
CA VAL A 523 8.70 -6.34 -2.81
C VAL A 523 8.58 -4.92 -3.37
N CYS A 524 9.43 -3.99 -2.92
CA CYS A 524 9.43 -2.61 -3.40
C CYS A 524 9.64 -2.55 -4.93
N SER A 525 10.54 -3.38 -5.46
CA SER A 525 10.88 -3.35 -6.89
C SER A 525 9.78 -3.87 -7.83
N LEU A 526 8.81 -4.63 -7.31
CA LEU A 526 7.65 -5.10 -8.06
C LEU A 526 6.63 -3.98 -8.31
N ASP A 527 6.64 -2.90 -7.50
CA ASP A 527 5.72 -1.75 -7.62
C ASP A 527 4.25 -2.18 -7.50
N LEU A 528 3.95 -2.98 -6.49
CA LEU A 528 2.60 -3.52 -6.26
C LEU A 528 1.66 -2.39 -5.81
N SER A 529 0.41 -2.42 -6.29
CA SER A 529 -0.68 -1.66 -5.69
C SER A 529 -1.65 -2.60 -4.98
N PRO A 530 -1.68 -2.63 -3.64
CA PRO A 530 -2.67 -3.41 -2.88
C PRO A 530 -4.12 -3.00 -3.20
N TRP A 531 -4.32 -1.77 -3.66
CA TRP A 531 -5.61 -1.20 -4.05
C TRP A 531 -6.21 -1.83 -5.30
N GLU A 532 -5.37 -2.40 -6.16
CA GLU A 532 -5.78 -3.07 -7.39
C GLU A 532 -6.11 -4.55 -7.17
N VAL A 533 -5.88 -5.10 -5.98
CA VAL A 533 -6.14 -6.51 -5.67
C VAL A 533 -7.65 -6.70 -5.55
N VAL A 534 -8.18 -7.51 -6.46
CA VAL A 534 -9.58 -7.92 -6.47
C VAL A 534 -9.66 -9.28 -5.78
N ALA A 535 -10.59 -9.42 -4.84
CA ALA A 535 -10.83 -10.66 -4.10
C ALA A 535 -11.48 -11.74 -4.97
#